data_AF-A0A1G1EKV8-F1
#
_entry.id   AF-A0A1G1EKV8-F1
#
_cell.length_a   1.000
_cell.length_b   1.000
_cell.length_c   1.000
_cell.angle_alpha   90.00
_cell.angle_beta   90.00
_cell.angle_gamma   90.00
#
_symmetry.space_group_name_H-M   'P 1'
#
loop_
_entity.id
_entity.type
_entity.pdbx_description
1 polymer ?
#
loop_
_entity_poly.entity_id
_entity_poly.type
_entity_poly.pdbx_seq_one_letter_code
_entity_poly.pdbx_strand_id
1 'polypeptide(L)' 'VITIKGIDKEKVGQVSANIRKLKPPEPYKGKGIMYIGEKIIRKAGKAAASAKG' A
#
# COMPACT_ATOMS: atom_id res chain seq x y z
N VAL A 1 -2.97 9.79 -4.51
CA VAL A 1 -1.53 9.75 -4.79
C VAL A 1 -0.84 10.66 -3.78
N ILE A 2 0.22 10.21 -3.12
CA ILE A 2 0.97 10.99 -2.11
C ILE A 2 2.37 11.23 -2.68
N THR A 3 2.86 12.47 -2.61
CA THR A 3 4.19 12.84 -3.11
C THR A 3 5.02 13.38 -1.96
N ILE A 4 6.16 12.76 -1.69
CA ILE A 4 7.10 13.15 -0.64
C ILE A 4 8.31 13.78 -1.33
N LYS A 5 8.68 15.00 -0.92
CA LYS A 5 9.83 15.74 -1.44
C LYS A 5 10.71 16.18 -0.27
N GLY A 6 12.02 16.19 -0.48
CA GLY A 6 12.98 16.62 0.53
C GLY A 6 14.39 16.66 -0.04
N ILE A 7 15.29 17.37 0.65
CA ILE A 7 16.70 17.52 0.26
C ILE A 7 17.47 16.22 0.54
N ASP A 8 17.09 15.52 1.61
CA ASP A 8 17.75 14.30 2.08
C ASP A 8 16.97 13.04 1.66
N LYS A 9 17.61 12.20 0.83
CA LYS A 9 17.02 10.97 0.29
C LYS A 9 16.77 9.91 1.36
N GLU A 10 17.60 9.83 2.40
CA GLU A 10 17.45 8.83 3.46
C GLU A 10 16.21 9.12 4.29
N LYS A 11 16.05 10.39 4.70
CA LYS A 11 14.85 10.83 5.43
C LYS A 11 13.59 10.69 4.60
N VAL A 12 13.62 11.03 3.31
CA VAL A 12 12.48 10.85 2.39
C VAL A 12 12.08 9.37 2.31
N GLY A 13 13.05 8.46 2.17
CA GLY A 13 12.81 7.03 2.16
C GLY A 13 12.22 6.53 3.48
N GLN A 14 12.78 6.96 4.61
CA GLN A 14 12.31 6.56 5.94
C GLN A 14 10.88 7.05 6.22
N VAL A 15 10.56 8.30 5.87
CA VAL A 15 9.20 8.85 5.98
C VAL A 15 8.23 8.07 5.10
N SER A 16 8.61 7.76 3.85
CA SER A 16 7.77 6.96 2.96
C SER A 16 7.52 5.55 3.51
N ALA A 17 8.54 4.92 4.08
CA ALA A 17 8.41 3.61 4.71
C ALA A 17 7.50 3.66 5.95
N ASN A 18 7.62 4.70 6.77
CA ASN A 18 6.76 4.89 7.94
C ASN A 18 5.30 5.08 7.54
N ILE A 19 5.02 5.87 6.50
CA ILE A 19 3.67 6.06 5.96
C ILE A 19 3.09 4.74 5.44
N ARG A 20 3.87 3.94 4.71
CA ARG A 20 3.45 2.61 4.25
C ARG A 20 3.12 1.66 5.40
N LYS A 21 3.85 1.73 6.51
CA LYS A 21 3.60 0.89 7.72
C LYS A 21 2.27 1.22 8.40
N LEU A 22 1.76 2.45 8.30
CA LEU A 22 0.49 2.83 8.91
C LEU A 22 -0.70 2.07 8.31
N LYS A 23 -0.66 1.80 6.99
CA LYS A 23 -1.70 1.04 6.30
C LYS A 23 -1.07 0.22 5.18
N PRO A 24 -0.45 -0.93 5.50
CA PRO A 24 0.16 -1.77 4.49
C PRO A 24 -0.91 -2.30 3.54
N PRO A 25 -0.56 -2.59 2.29
CA PRO A 25 -1.52 -3.10 1.33
C PRO A 25 -1.97 -4.51 1.69
N GLU A 26 -3.28 -4.71 1.74
CA GLU A 26 -3.88 -5.98 2.11
C GLU A 26 -3.59 -7.09 1.07
N PRO A 27 -3.30 -8.34 1.50
CA PRO A 27 -2.89 -9.42 0.61
C PRO A 27 -4.01 -9.94 -0.31
N TYR A 28 -5.27 -9.54 -0.12
CA TYR A 28 -6.40 -10.01 -0.95
C TYR A 28 -6.84 -8.95 -1.96
N LYS A 29 -7.32 -7.82 -1.45
CA LYS A 29 -7.87 -6.73 -2.27
C LYS A 29 -6.81 -5.71 -2.70
N GLY A 30 -5.57 -5.83 -2.18
CA GLY A 30 -4.50 -4.86 -2.44
C GLY A 30 -4.79 -3.46 -1.92
N LYS A 31 -5.75 -3.30 -1.01
CA LYS A 31 -6.15 -2.00 -0.45
C LYS A 31 -5.13 -1.57 0.60
N GLY A 32 -4.63 -0.34 0.49
CA GLY A 32 -3.64 0.23 1.41
C GLY A 32 -2.70 1.20 0.71
N ILE A 33 -1.64 1.59 1.39
CA ILE A 33 -0.61 2.51 0.86
C ILE A 33 0.46 1.67 0.15
N MET A 34 0.71 1.98 -1.10
CA MET A 34 1.68 1.29 -1.95
C MET A 34 2.50 2.31 -2.74
N TYR A 35 3.67 1.89 -3.22
CA TYR A 35 4.44 2.70 -4.15
C TYR A 35 3.79 2.72 -5.53
N ILE A 36 4.04 3.80 -6.27
CA ILE A 36 3.57 3.92 -7.64
C ILE A 36 4.24 2.82 -8.47
N GLY A 37 3.43 2.00 -9.15
CA GLY A 37 3.92 0.86 -9.95
C GLY A 37 4.26 -0.40 -9.16
N GLU A 38 4.04 -0.44 -7.84
CA GLU A 38 4.29 -1.63 -7.04
C GLU A 38 3.30 -2.76 -7.38
N LYS A 39 3.82 -3.92 -7.81
CA LYS A 39 3.00 -5.11 -8.06
C LYS A 39 2.78 -5.88 -6.77
N ILE A 40 1.58 -5.81 -6.22
CA ILE A 40 1.22 -6.49 -4.97
C ILE A 40 0.85 -7.94 -5.26
N ILE A 41 1.52 -8.87 -4.57
CA ILE A 41 1.20 -10.29 -4.65
C ILE A 41 -0.13 -10.51 -3.92
N ARG A 42 -1.19 -10.70 -4.70
CA ARG A 42 -2.53 -10.97 -4.16
C ARG A 42 -2.71 -12.48 -3.98
N LYS A 43 -3.16 -12.90 -2.81
CA LYS A 43 -3.62 -14.27 -2.56
C LYS A 43 -5.05 -14.42 -3.10
N ALA A 44 -5.32 -15.54 -3.74
CA ALA A 44 -6.68 -15.94 -4.07
C ALA A 44 -7.43 -16.20 -2.76
N GLY A 45 -8.28 -15.26 -2.35
CA GLY A 45 -9.24 -15.52 -1.29
C GLY A 45 -10.35 -16.45 -1.79
N LYS A 46 -10.97 -17.23 -0.90
CA LYS A 46 -12.27 -17.84 -1.18
C LYS A 46 -13.25 -16.68 -1.43
N ALA A 47 -13.74 -16.53 -2.66
CA ALA A 47 -14.80 -15.58 -2.98
C ALA A 47 -16.12 -16.09 -2.37
N ALA A 48 -16.32 -15.87 -1.08
CA ALA A 48 -17.59 -16.07 -0.41
C ALA A 48 -18.09 -14.72 0.11
N ALA A 49 -19.15 -14.23 -0.53
CA ALA A 49 -20.12 -13.25 -0.06
C ALA A 49 -19.62 -11.92 0.55
N SER A 50 -19.73 -10.84 -0.22
CA SER A 50 -20.49 -9.70 0.29
C SER A 50 -21.33 -9.16 -0.87
N ALA A 51 -22.57 -9.66 -0.95
CA ALA A 51 -23.61 -9.05 -1.75
C ALA A 51 -23.73 -7.57 -1.36
N LYS A 52 -23.74 -6.70 -2.36
CA LYS A 52 -24.06 -5.29 -2.21
C LYS A 52 -25.59 -5.21 -2.30
N GLY A 53 -26.24 -5.05 -1.15
CA GLY A 53 -27.55 -4.40 -1.07
C GLY A 53 -27.36 -2.90 -1.05
#